data_AF-A0A7V3RFA1-F1
#
_entry.id   AF-A0A7V3RFA1-F1
#
_cell.length_a   1.000
_cell.length_b   1.000
_cell.length_c   1.000
_cell.angle_alpha   90.00
_cell.angle_beta   90.00
_cell.angle_gamma   90.00
#
_symmetry.space_group_name_H-M   'P 1'
#
loop_
_entity.id
_entity.type
_entity.pdbx_description
1 polymer ?
#
loop_
_entity_poly.entity_id
_entity_poly.type
_entity_poly.pdbx_seq_one_letter_code
_entity_poly.pdbx_strand_id
1 'polypeptide(L)'
;MKIKLLFLAFALSISLQVFAISSSSILSLARTPSTLMSAREETLNALITDPSSLTLLNTARIVYSKLEIMDSAQSTAEIELANSIVEENMDKFYSVLSEPSITMLPDQFDLLFNVLNVSQNYDQFFSYISQADYTDALALFKKLKYLYKIPDVKAFLPEENVVSLWNFFAQALPTYPDTFDTNAAKFVASISNPYDVKNIYVKTYVWLSGLSVPQSQMGFNVINFESLIASESKIQMDPNLLQWKFTISNYLALYSSITDETRELPSTKDVEPFLTNALVFYRAIQNLPPQYRGALDDAMATYLDLILQDVSADPALLSQKMAKDMRETASNSLADPNSSKLLAIALTAKTTSTGSSPSQAGWILYSIIIIAAIVILFTFPQIRMAFYKTLKMYKFELNFYMKQLSKKPQDPSIHLNIAGVYERMGKFDEAKREYSVAIKLTNANKGGKS
;
A
#
# COMPACT_ATOMS: atom_id res chain seq x y z
N MET A 1 -50.27 -68.13 12.17
CA MET A 1 -48.96 -68.01 11.50
C MET A 1 -48.76 -66.74 10.67
N LYS A 2 -49.81 -65.93 10.37
CA LYS A 2 -49.67 -64.68 9.58
C LYS A 2 -49.37 -63.40 10.41
N ILE A 3 -49.58 -63.40 11.73
CA ILE A 3 -49.36 -62.21 12.58
C ILE A 3 -47.88 -62.06 13.01
N LYS A 4 -47.12 -63.17 13.09
CA LYS A 4 -45.68 -63.12 13.39
C LYS A 4 -44.82 -62.64 12.20
N LEU A 5 -45.28 -62.83 10.96
CA LEU A 5 -44.56 -62.32 9.78
C LEU A 5 -44.77 -60.81 9.57
N LEU A 6 -45.93 -60.27 9.96
CA LEU A 6 -46.17 -58.82 9.90
C LEU A 6 -45.35 -58.07 10.96
N PHE A 7 -45.16 -58.64 12.15
CA PHE A 7 -44.26 -58.05 13.16
C PHE A 7 -42.78 -58.17 12.79
N LEU A 8 -42.37 -59.23 12.08
CA LEU A 8 -40.99 -59.34 11.58
C LEU A 8 -40.74 -58.39 10.39
N ALA A 9 -41.74 -58.14 9.55
CA ALA A 9 -41.67 -57.14 8.49
C ALA A 9 -41.76 -55.70 9.02
N PHE A 10 -42.51 -55.47 10.13
CA PHE A 10 -42.57 -54.18 10.81
C PHE A 10 -41.32 -53.90 11.66
N ALA A 11 -40.67 -54.94 12.19
CA ALA A 11 -39.40 -54.84 12.90
C ALA A 11 -38.17 -54.80 11.96
N LEU A 12 -38.29 -55.26 10.70
CA LEU A 12 -37.34 -54.94 9.62
C LEU A 12 -37.65 -53.63 8.89
N SER A 13 -38.76 -52.96 9.22
CA SER A 13 -39.14 -51.64 8.70
C SER A 13 -39.13 -50.55 9.75
N ILE A 14 -38.45 -50.76 10.90
CA ILE A 14 -37.79 -49.62 11.54
C ILE A 14 -36.64 -49.28 10.62
N SER A 15 -36.99 -48.48 9.61
CA SER A 15 -36.08 -47.66 8.86
C SER A 15 -35.09 -47.04 9.85
N LEU A 16 -33.88 -47.59 9.88
CA LEU A 16 -32.68 -46.78 10.00
C LEU A 16 -32.69 -45.83 8.80
N GLN A 17 -33.60 -44.85 8.81
CA GLN A 17 -33.24 -43.51 8.37
C GLN A 17 -32.25 -43.02 9.43
N VAL A 18 -31.04 -43.59 9.42
CA VAL A 18 -29.88 -42.80 9.77
C VAL A 18 -29.95 -41.69 8.74
N PHE A 19 -30.46 -40.53 9.15
CA PHE A 19 -30.21 -39.33 8.39
C PHE A 19 -28.70 -39.31 8.24
N ALA A 20 -28.21 -39.64 7.03
CA ALA A 20 -26.81 -39.57 6.73
C ALA A 20 -26.43 -38.10 6.97
N ILE A 21 -25.82 -37.84 8.13
CA ILE A 21 -25.46 -36.48 8.50
C ILE A 21 -24.46 -36.05 7.43
N SER A 22 -24.86 -35.02 6.67
CA SER A 22 -24.04 -34.56 5.57
C SER A 22 -22.72 -33.99 6.12
N SER A 23 -21.62 -34.17 5.38
CA SER A 23 -20.34 -33.52 5.71
C SER A 23 -20.49 -32.01 5.98
N SER A 24 -21.40 -31.33 5.28
CA SER A 24 -21.73 -29.92 5.51
C SER A 24 -22.33 -29.66 6.89
N SER A 25 -23.19 -30.55 7.39
CA SER A 25 -23.78 -30.44 8.73
C SER A 25 -22.70 -30.59 9.80
N ILE A 26 -21.84 -31.59 9.66
CA ILE A 26 -20.70 -31.82 10.58
C ILE A 26 -19.77 -30.61 10.60
N LEU A 27 -19.41 -30.08 9.42
CA LEU A 27 -18.54 -28.90 9.33
C LEU A 27 -19.19 -27.64 9.92
N SER A 28 -20.51 -27.48 9.79
CA SER A 28 -21.24 -26.38 10.43
C SER A 28 -21.19 -26.48 11.96
N LEU A 29 -21.27 -27.71 12.49
CA LEU A 29 -21.12 -27.98 13.91
C LEU A 29 -19.68 -27.72 14.39
N ALA A 30 -18.69 -28.02 13.53
CA ALA A 30 -17.28 -27.80 13.80
C ALA A 30 -16.84 -26.32 13.71
N ARG A 31 -17.74 -25.36 13.48
CA ARG A 31 -17.45 -23.92 13.46
C ARG A 31 -17.61 -23.24 14.81
N THR A 32 -18.05 -23.96 15.83
CA THR A 32 -18.18 -23.42 17.19
C THR A 32 -17.32 -24.24 18.15
N PRO A 33 -16.44 -23.61 18.96
CA PRO A 33 -15.59 -24.34 19.90
C PRO A 33 -16.36 -25.26 20.86
N SER A 34 -17.53 -24.82 21.34
CA SER A 34 -18.35 -25.60 22.29
C SER A 34 -19.00 -26.85 21.69
N THR A 35 -19.16 -26.93 20.36
CA THR A 35 -19.77 -28.06 19.67
C THR A 35 -18.77 -28.92 18.91
N LEU A 36 -17.47 -28.63 19.04
CA LEU A 36 -16.42 -29.34 18.30
C LEU A 36 -16.32 -30.82 18.69
N MET A 37 -16.53 -31.15 19.97
CA MET A 37 -16.60 -32.55 20.43
C MET A 37 -17.82 -33.28 19.85
N SER A 38 -18.96 -32.61 19.71
CA SER A 38 -20.12 -33.21 19.03
C SER A 38 -19.83 -33.46 17.55
N ALA A 39 -19.11 -32.54 16.88
CA ALA A 39 -18.73 -32.70 15.49
C ALA A 39 -17.79 -33.92 15.29
N ARG A 40 -16.90 -34.17 16.26
CA ARG A 40 -16.05 -35.37 16.30
C ARG A 40 -16.87 -36.66 16.35
N GLU A 41 -17.83 -36.74 17.26
CA GLU A 41 -18.68 -37.92 17.41
C GLU A 41 -19.52 -38.18 16.15
N GLU A 42 -20.08 -37.14 15.54
CA GLU A 42 -20.81 -37.27 14.27
C GLU A 42 -19.89 -37.71 13.13
N THR A 43 -18.67 -37.20 13.08
CA THR A 43 -17.65 -37.61 12.10
C THR A 43 -17.30 -39.09 12.25
N LEU A 44 -17.05 -39.55 13.48
CA LEU A 44 -16.71 -40.94 13.76
C LEU A 44 -17.85 -41.88 13.34
N ASN A 45 -19.08 -41.53 13.70
CA ASN A 45 -20.27 -42.29 13.31
C ASN A 45 -20.41 -42.37 11.78
N ALA A 46 -20.20 -41.27 11.07
CA ALA A 46 -20.25 -41.25 9.61
C ALA A 46 -19.12 -42.10 8.98
N LEU A 47 -17.91 -42.06 9.51
CA LEU A 47 -16.79 -42.88 9.02
C LEU A 47 -16.98 -44.38 9.31
N ILE A 48 -17.64 -44.76 10.40
CA ILE A 48 -17.99 -46.18 10.65
C ILE A 48 -18.94 -46.69 9.55
N THR A 49 -19.84 -45.84 9.07
CA THR A 49 -20.79 -46.21 8.01
C THR A 49 -20.17 -46.24 6.61
N ASP A 50 -19.23 -45.33 6.32
CA ASP A 50 -18.51 -45.28 5.04
C ASP A 50 -17.06 -44.81 5.24
N PRO A 51 -16.15 -45.73 5.61
CA PRO A 51 -14.75 -45.41 5.89
C PRO A 51 -13.95 -45.02 4.64
N SER A 52 -14.48 -45.31 3.45
CA SER A 52 -13.82 -45.04 2.16
C SER A 52 -14.21 -43.68 1.56
N SER A 53 -15.19 -43.00 2.14
CA SER A 53 -15.65 -41.69 1.65
C SER A 53 -14.55 -40.64 1.78
N LEU A 54 -14.01 -40.21 0.65
CA LEU A 54 -13.02 -39.14 0.60
C LEU A 54 -13.55 -37.83 1.21
N THR A 55 -14.85 -37.56 1.02
CA THR A 55 -15.50 -36.38 1.60
C THR A 55 -15.53 -36.45 3.12
N LEU A 56 -15.87 -37.61 3.69
CA LEU A 56 -15.87 -37.80 5.15
C LEU A 56 -14.46 -37.83 5.73
N LEU A 57 -13.48 -38.40 5.03
CA LEU A 57 -12.07 -38.36 5.43
C LEU A 57 -11.54 -36.92 5.44
N ASN A 58 -11.93 -36.10 4.46
CA ASN A 58 -11.60 -34.66 4.46
C ASN A 58 -12.31 -33.92 5.60
N THR A 59 -13.59 -34.20 5.86
CA THR A 59 -14.32 -33.66 7.01
C THR A 59 -13.61 -34.00 8.31
N ALA A 60 -13.21 -35.26 8.47
CA ALA A 60 -12.45 -35.72 9.63
C ALA A 60 -11.13 -34.99 9.77
N ARG A 61 -10.35 -34.87 8.69
CA ARG A 61 -9.10 -34.10 8.71
C ARG A 61 -9.30 -32.69 9.28
N ILE A 62 -10.35 -31.98 8.86
CA ILE A 62 -10.66 -30.63 9.35
C ILE A 62 -11.06 -30.64 10.83
N VAL A 63 -12.00 -31.51 11.22
CA VAL A 63 -12.52 -31.59 12.60
C VAL A 63 -11.41 -31.96 13.58
N TYR A 64 -10.61 -32.97 13.26
CA TYR A 64 -9.50 -33.39 14.11
C TYR A 64 -8.37 -32.35 14.13
N SER A 65 -8.08 -31.67 13.02
CA SER A 65 -7.11 -30.54 13.04
C SER A 65 -7.54 -29.45 14.02
N LYS A 66 -8.82 -29.06 14.01
CA LYS A 66 -9.39 -28.08 14.95
C LYS A 66 -9.22 -28.51 16.41
N LEU A 67 -9.44 -29.80 16.70
CA LEU A 67 -9.30 -30.35 18.05
C LEU A 67 -7.85 -30.33 18.52
N GLU A 68 -6.92 -30.83 17.71
CA GLU A 68 -5.49 -30.87 18.05
C GLU A 68 -4.94 -29.45 18.29
N ILE A 69 -5.36 -28.47 17.48
CA ILE A 69 -4.99 -27.06 17.70
C ILE A 69 -5.52 -26.56 19.05
N MET A 70 -6.81 -26.81 19.35
CA MET A 70 -7.41 -26.39 20.63
C MET A 70 -6.73 -27.05 21.83
N ASP A 71 -6.43 -28.35 21.75
CA ASP A 71 -5.81 -29.11 22.84
C ASP A 71 -4.34 -28.69 23.07
N SER A 72 -3.67 -28.19 22.03
CA SER A 72 -2.28 -27.71 22.11
C SER A 72 -2.13 -26.31 22.70
N ALA A 73 -3.19 -25.50 22.76
CA ALA A 73 -3.14 -24.12 23.21
C ALA A 73 -2.96 -24.02 24.73
N GLN A 74 -1.91 -23.33 25.18
CA GLN A 74 -1.50 -23.25 26.60
C GLN A 74 -1.75 -21.86 27.20
N SER A 75 -1.73 -20.81 26.38
CA SER A 75 -1.94 -19.43 26.81
C SER A 75 -3.31 -18.89 26.40
N THR A 76 -3.78 -17.84 27.08
CA THR A 76 -5.04 -17.18 26.72
C THR A 76 -5.04 -16.68 25.28
N ALA A 77 -3.90 -16.15 24.80
CA ALA A 77 -3.75 -15.68 23.43
C ALA A 77 -3.77 -16.84 22.41
N GLU A 78 -3.13 -17.97 22.72
CA GLU A 78 -3.20 -19.18 21.88
C GLU A 78 -4.62 -19.76 21.84
N ILE A 79 -5.36 -19.75 22.96
CA ILE A 79 -6.75 -20.20 23.01
C ILE A 79 -7.63 -19.29 22.14
N GLU A 80 -7.42 -17.98 22.20
CA GLU A 80 -8.14 -17.03 21.34
C GLU A 80 -7.81 -17.24 19.87
N LEU A 81 -6.54 -17.50 19.54
CA LEU A 81 -6.11 -17.83 18.19
C LEU A 81 -6.73 -19.14 17.70
N ALA A 82 -6.71 -20.19 18.52
CA ALA A 82 -7.34 -21.48 18.23
C ALA A 82 -8.84 -21.31 17.97
N ASN A 83 -9.54 -20.52 18.79
CA ASN A 83 -10.95 -20.20 18.58
C ASN A 83 -11.18 -19.50 17.24
N SER A 84 -10.32 -18.56 16.85
CA SER A 84 -10.44 -17.89 15.54
C SER A 84 -10.27 -18.85 14.35
N ILE A 85 -9.43 -19.88 14.50
CA ILE A 85 -9.23 -20.94 13.50
C ILE A 85 -10.47 -21.84 13.44
N VAL A 86 -11.01 -22.25 14.59
CA VAL A 86 -12.24 -23.05 14.68
C VAL A 86 -13.43 -22.33 14.04
N GLU A 87 -13.57 -21.03 14.31
CA GLU A 87 -14.59 -20.14 13.75
C GLU A 87 -14.40 -19.88 12.25
N GLU A 88 -13.28 -20.30 11.66
CA GLU A 88 -12.87 -19.98 10.28
C GLU A 88 -12.83 -18.46 10.00
N ASN A 89 -12.50 -17.66 11.04
CA ASN A 89 -12.48 -16.21 10.97
C ASN A 89 -11.08 -15.67 10.68
N MET A 90 -10.79 -15.46 9.39
CA MET A 90 -9.47 -15.06 8.91
C MET A 90 -9.00 -13.69 9.44
N ASP A 91 -9.89 -12.71 9.55
CA ASP A 91 -9.51 -11.37 10.04
C ASP A 91 -9.18 -11.40 11.54
N LYS A 92 -9.97 -12.13 12.33
CA LYS A 92 -9.67 -12.35 13.75
C LYS A 92 -8.37 -13.15 13.91
N PHE A 93 -8.15 -14.17 13.08
CA PHE A 93 -6.91 -14.94 13.06
C PHE A 93 -5.67 -14.05 12.88
N TYR A 94 -5.63 -13.21 11.85
CA TYR A 94 -4.49 -12.31 11.65
C TYR A 94 -4.36 -11.26 12.77
N SER A 95 -5.48 -10.76 13.29
CA SER A 95 -5.47 -9.82 14.41
C SER A 95 -4.81 -10.42 15.65
N VAL A 96 -5.24 -11.60 16.06
CA VAL A 96 -4.71 -12.29 17.25
C VAL A 96 -3.26 -12.76 17.01
N LEU A 97 -2.96 -13.28 15.82
CA LEU A 97 -1.59 -13.71 15.47
C LEU A 97 -0.59 -12.55 15.56
N SER A 98 -1.02 -11.32 15.32
CA SER A 98 -0.17 -10.12 15.43
C SER A 98 0.20 -9.74 16.86
N GLU A 99 -0.46 -10.32 17.88
CA GLU A 99 -0.23 -9.94 19.27
C GLU A 99 1.22 -10.21 19.72
N PRO A 100 1.83 -9.29 20.49
CA PRO A 100 3.19 -9.48 21.01
C PRO A 100 3.34 -10.65 21.98
N SER A 101 2.25 -11.05 22.63
CA SER A 101 2.18 -12.20 23.55
C SER A 101 2.50 -13.52 22.86
N ILE A 102 2.16 -13.64 21.57
CA ILE A 102 2.44 -14.82 20.74
C ILE A 102 3.82 -14.66 20.11
N THR A 103 4.78 -15.44 20.57
CA THR A 103 6.17 -15.41 20.05
C THR A 103 6.45 -16.54 19.06
N MET A 104 6.05 -17.76 19.40
CA MET A 104 6.10 -18.98 18.60
C MET A 104 4.89 -19.83 18.99
N LEU A 105 4.20 -20.42 18.03
CA LEU A 105 3.06 -21.30 18.30
C LEU A 105 3.52 -22.76 18.52
N PRO A 106 2.74 -23.56 19.27
CA PRO A 106 2.93 -25.01 19.36
C PRO A 106 2.93 -25.67 17.99
N ASP A 107 3.65 -26.80 17.86
CA ASP A 107 3.83 -27.55 16.61
C ASP A 107 2.49 -27.84 15.90
N GLN A 108 1.45 -28.20 16.66
CA GLN A 108 0.12 -28.55 16.15
C GLN A 108 -0.61 -27.39 15.45
N PHE A 109 -0.16 -26.14 15.58
CA PHE A 109 -0.76 -25.02 14.86
C PHE A 109 -0.48 -25.07 13.36
N ASP A 110 0.49 -25.85 12.89
CA ASP A 110 0.69 -26.13 11.46
C ASP A 110 -0.58 -26.72 10.79
N LEU A 111 -1.39 -27.46 11.56
CA LEU A 111 -2.66 -28.04 11.11
C LEU A 111 -3.69 -26.98 10.70
N LEU A 112 -3.48 -25.69 11.02
CA LEU A 112 -4.37 -24.62 10.58
C LEU A 112 -4.51 -24.56 9.06
N PHE A 113 -3.49 -25.00 8.30
CA PHE A 113 -3.54 -25.02 6.83
C PHE A 113 -4.55 -26.04 6.28
N ASN A 114 -5.03 -26.98 7.10
CA ASN A 114 -6.17 -27.83 6.75
C ASN A 114 -7.52 -27.12 6.88
N VAL A 115 -7.57 -26.00 7.60
CA VAL A 115 -8.79 -25.30 8.02
C VAL A 115 -8.93 -23.95 7.32
N LEU A 116 -7.88 -23.12 7.38
CA LEU A 116 -7.84 -21.76 6.84
C LEU A 116 -7.10 -21.73 5.51
N ASN A 117 -7.64 -20.99 4.54
CA ASN A 117 -7.02 -20.80 3.23
C ASN A 117 -5.96 -19.67 3.24
N VAL A 118 -4.95 -19.79 4.10
CA VAL A 118 -3.87 -18.80 4.23
C VAL A 118 -3.06 -18.69 2.93
N SER A 119 -2.88 -19.81 2.22
CA SER A 119 -2.22 -19.85 0.91
C SER A 119 -2.88 -18.92 -0.10
N GLN A 120 -4.21 -18.78 -0.09
CA GLN A 120 -4.90 -17.85 -0.99
C GLN A 120 -4.52 -16.38 -0.73
N ASN A 121 -4.36 -15.96 0.54
CA ASN A 121 -3.90 -14.60 0.84
C ASN A 121 -2.45 -14.40 0.43
N TYR A 122 -1.62 -15.44 0.57
CA TYR A 122 -0.24 -15.43 0.12
C TYR A 122 -0.16 -15.28 -1.41
N ASP A 123 -0.90 -16.09 -2.16
CA ASP A 123 -0.98 -16.02 -3.63
C ASP A 123 -1.48 -14.65 -4.09
N GLN A 124 -2.51 -14.12 -3.41
CA GLN A 124 -3.06 -12.81 -3.71
C GLN A 124 -2.04 -11.69 -3.48
N PHE A 125 -1.20 -11.79 -2.44
CA PHE A 125 -0.10 -10.85 -2.22
C PHE A 125 0.85 -10.82 -3.42
N PHE A 126 1.29 -11.97 -3.91
CA PHE A 126 2.16 -12.03 -5.10
C PHE A 126 1.46 -11.60 -6.40
N SER A 127 0.17 -11.91 -6.52
CA SER A 127 -0.65 -11.42 -7.64
C SER A 127 -0.67 -9.89 -7.69
N TYR A 128 -0.87 -9.21 -6.57
CA TYR A 128 -0.81 -7.74 -6.52
C TYR A 128 0.57 -7.20 -6.89
N ILE A 129 1.65 -7.81 -6.42
CA ILE A 129 3.01 -7.42 -6.82
C ILE A 129 3.17 -7.54 -8.35
N SER A 130 2.72 -8.64 -8.94
CA SER A 130 2.82 -8.87 -10.39
C SER A 130 2.04 -7.86 -11.23
N GLN A 131 0.96 -7.31 -10.66
CA GLN A 131 0.11 -6.28 -11.26
C GLN A 131 0.58 -4.85 -10.94
N ALA A 132 1.71 -4.70 -10.23
CA ALA A 132 2.22 -3.43 -9.72
C ALA A 132 1.25 -2.68 -8.78
N ASP A 133 0.33 -3.41 -8.12
CA ASP A 133 -0.55 -2.87 -7.09
C ASP A 133 0.13 -2.98 -5.71
N TYR A 134 1.05 -2.05 -5.46
CA TYR A 134 1.82 -2.05 -4.21
C TYR A 134 1.00 -1.63 -2.98
N THR A 135 -0.17 -1.01 -3.17
CA THR A 135 -1.03 -0.57 -2.05
C THR A 135 -1.72 -1.77 -1.43
N ASP A 136 -2.37 -2.59 -2.25
CA ASP A 136 -3.05 -3.79 -1.77
C ASP A 136 -2.06 -4.90 -1.39
N ALA A 137 -0.92 -4.99 -2.09
CA ALA A 137 0.18 -5.86 -1.67
C ALA A 137 0.69 -5.50 -0.26
N LEU A 138 0.86 -4.20 0.04
CA LEU A 138 1.29 -3.75 1.37
C LEU A 138 0.23 -4.07 2.44
N ALA A 139 -1.05 -3.90 2.13
CA ALA A 139 -2.14 -4.21 3.06
C ALA A 139 -2.15 -5.69 3.46
N LEU A 140 -1.92 -6.60 2.50
CA LEU A 140 -1.77 -8.03 2.79
C LEU A 140 -0.47 -8.34 3.53
N PHE A 141 0.65 -7.76 3.11
CA PHE A 141 1.95 -7.99 3.74
C PHE A 141 1.96 -7.67 5.23
N LYS A 142 1.28 -6.60 5.64
CA LYS A 142 1.11 -6.22 7.07
C LYS A 142 0.47 -7.31 7.92
N LYS A 143 -0.40 -8.15 7.33
CA LYS A 143 -1.02 -9.31 7.99
C LYS A 143 -0.10 -10.54 7.90
N LEU A 144 0.41 -10.83 6.69
CA LEU A 144 1.21 -12.03 6.40
C LEU A 144 2.55 -12.06 7.15
N LYS A 145 3.13 -10.91 7.49
CA LYS A 145 4.43 -10.84 8.18
C LYS A 145 4.48 -11.53 9.54
N TYR A 146 3.35 -11.94 10.11
CA TYR A 146 3.31 -12.69 11.38
C TYR A 146 3.23 -14.20 11.19
N LEU A 147 3.10 -14.70 9.96
CA LEU A 147 3.01 -16.14 9.68
C LEU A 147 4.26 -16.91 10.08
N TYR A 148 5.41 -16.24 10.25
CA TYR A 148 6.63 -16.89 10.78
C TYR A 148 6.43 -17.51 12.16
N LYS A 149 5.41 -17.06 12.93
CA LYS A 149 5.08 -17.60 14.24
C LYS A 149 4.49 -19.01 14.17
N ILE A 150 4.11 -19.47 12.97
CA ILE A 150 3.60 -20.81 12.71
C ILE A 150 4.79 -21.72 12.39
N PRO A 151 4.92 -22.88 13.06
CA PRO A 151 5.94 -23.88 12.75
C PRO A 151 5.87 -24.33 11.29
N ASP A 152 7.04 -24.57 10.69
CA ASP A 152 7.19 -25.10 9.33
C ASP A 152 6.36 -24.40 8.24
N VAL A 153 6.08 -23.10 8.41
CA VAL A 153 5.24 -22.30 7.49
C VAL A 153 5.64 -22.47 6.01
N LYS A 154 6.93 -22.65 5.73
CA LYS A 154 7.47 -22.85 4.38
C LYS A 154 6.92 -24.11 3.69
N ALA A 155 6.62 -25.16 4.44
CA ALA A 155 6.11 -26.41 3.89
C ALA A 155 4.69 -26.27 3.31
N PHE A 156 3.97 -25.22 3.70
CA PHE A 156 2.57 -25.00 3.35
C PHE A 156 2.35 -23.82 2.39
N LEU A 157 3.39 -23.02 2.14
CA LEU A 157 3.34 -21.89 1.22
C LEU A 157 4.00 -22.25 -0.11
N PRO A 158 3.45 -21.78 -1.25
CA PRO A 158 4.08 -21.98 -2.56
C PRO A 158 5.50 -21.43 -2.62
N GLU A 159 6.36 -22.08 -3.40
CA GLU A 159 7.69 -21.55 -3.70
C GLU A 159 7.57 -20.34 -4.62
N GLU A 160 7.95 -19.16 -4.12
CA GLU A 160 7.78 -17.90 -4.85
C GLU A 160 9.09 -17.22 -5.22
N ASN A 161 9.00 -16.39 -6.28
CA ASN A 161 10.15 -15.77 -6.92
C ASN A 161 10.70 -14.59 -6.08
N VAL A 162 11.94 -14.73 -5.64
CA VAL A 162 12.80 -13.72 -4.99
C VAL A 162 12.76 -12.35 -5.67
N VAL A 163 12.64 -12.32 -7.00
CA VAL A 163 12.56 -11.08 -7.80
C VAL A 163 11.29 -10.30 -7.49
N SER A 164 10.16 -10.96 -7.31
CA SER A 164 8.87 -10.32 -6.99
C SER A 164 8.94 -9.68 -5.60
N LEU A 165 9.46 -10.39 -4.60
CA LEU A 165 9.69 -9.84 -3.26
C LEU A 165 10.59 -8.60 -3.31
N TRP A 166 11.68 -8.65 -4.08
CA TRP A 166 12.56 -7.50 -4.23
C TRP A 166 11.85 -6.30 -4.89
N ASN A 167 11.08 -6.51 -5.97
CA ASN A 167 10.30 -5.44 -6.62
C ASN A 167 9.33 -4.78 -5.63
N PHE A 168 8.65 -5.58 -4.82
CA PHE A 168 7.77 -5.08 -3.77
C PHE A 168 8.53 -4.22 -2.75
N PHE A 169 9.69 -4.69 -2.26
CA PHE A 169 10.52 -3.92 -1.34
C PHE A 169 11.00 -2.61 -1.95
N ALA A 170 11.50 -2.63 -3.18
CA ALA A 170 11.98 -1.42 -3.85
C ALA A 170 10.89 -0.34 -3.95
N GLN A 171 9.62 -0.72 -4.06
CA GLN A 171 8.51 0.21 -4.23
C GLN A 171 7.87 0.64 -2.92
N ALA A 172 7.68 -0.28 -1.97
CA ALA A 172 6.96 -0.02 -0.73
C ALA A 172 7.86 0.56 0.38
N LEU A 173 9.14 0.19 0.40
CA LEU A 173 10.08 0.55 1.47
C LEU A 173 10.35 2.06 1.63
N PRO A 174 10.50 2.87 0.56
CA PRO A 174 10.68 4.32 0.70
C PRO A 174 9.50 5.00 1.38
N THR A 175 8.29 4.49 1.13
CA THR A 175 7.05 5.11 1.61
C THR A 175 6.61 4.56 2.97
N TYR A 176 6.89 3.29 3.27
CA TYR A 176 6.40 2.61 4.48
C TYR A 176 7.49 1.84 5.23
N PRO A 177 8.59 2.51 5.64
CA PRO A 177 9.74 1.85 6.26
C PRO A 177 9.38 1.06 7.53
N ASP A 178 8.43 1.55 8.32
CA ASP A 178 8.01 0.90 9.58
C ASP A 178 7.31 -0.45 9.38
N THR A 179 6.82 -0.72 8.17
CA THR A 179 6.22 -2.02 7.85
C THR A 179 7.28 -3.13 7.75
N PHE A 180 8.52 -2.76 7.40
CA PHE A 180 9.65 -3.66 7.18
C PHE A 180 10.49 -3.81 8.46
N ASP A 181 9.80 -4.17 9.53
CA ASP A 181 10.36 -4.40 10.87
C ASP A 181 10.94 -5.81 11.06
N THR A 182 11.33 -6.15 12.29
CA THR A 182 11.85 -7.47 12.63
C THR A 182 10.88 -8.60 12.29
N ASN A 183 9.57 -8.38 12.34
CA ASN A 183 8.58 -9.42 12.01
C ASN A 183 8.53 -9.68 10.50
N ALA A 184 8.55 -8.62 9.69
CA ALA A 184 8.73 -8.73 8.24
C ALA A 184 10.02 -9.50 7.89
N ALA A 185 11.11 -9.22 8.61
CA ALA A 185 12.36 -9.95 8.44
C ALA A 185 12.24 -11.45 8.75
N LYS A 186 11.64 -11.79 9.90
CA LYS A 186 11.37 -13.19 10.30
C LYS A 186 10.57 -13.92 9.23
N PHE A 187 9.53 -13.29 8.72
CA PHE A 187 8.67 -13.87 7.68
C PHE A 187 9.40 -14.09 6.36
N VAL A 188 10.14 -13.08 5.87
CA VAL A 188 10.92 -13.24 4.63
C VAL A 188 11.94 -14.35 4.79
N ALA A 189 12.62 -14.45 5.95
CA ALA A 189 13.55 -15.52 6.24
C ALA A 189 12.87 -16.90 6.31
N SER A 190 11.67 -16.99 6.88
CA SER A 190 10.95 -18.27 7.00
C SER A 190 10.52 -18.82 5.65
N ILE A 191 10.29 -17.98 4.64
CA ILE A 191 9.87 -18.42 3.30
C ILE A 191 11.02 -18.50 2.29
N SER A 192 12.17 -17.89 2.57
CA SER A 192 13.29 -17.79 1.63
C SER A 192 14.39 -18.84 1.91
N ASN A 193 15.18 -19.21 0.89
CA ASN A 193 16.41 -19.96 1.13
C ASN A 193 17.61 -19.00 1.37
N PRO A 194 18.77 -19.49 1.87
CA PRO A 194 19.93 -18.62 2.12
C PRO A 194 20.46 -17.85 0.90
N TYR A 195 20.34 -18.42 -0.31
CA TYR A 195 20.75 -17.80 -1.56
C TYR A 195 19.80 -16.65 -1.95
N ASP A 196 18.50 -16.84 -1.76
CA ASP A 196 17.45 -15.85 -2.01
C ASP A 196 17.65 -14.63 -1.10
N VAL A 197 17.88 -14.88 0.20
CA VAL A 197 18.15 -13.83 1.19
C VAL A 197 19.41 -13.05 0.81
N LYS A 198 20.48 -13.74 0.38
CA LYS A 198 21.70 -13.09 -0.11
C LYS A 198 21.44 -12.22 -1.35
N ASN A 199 20.62 -12.69 -2.29
CA ASN A 199 20.29 -11.94 -3.50
C ASN A 199 19.41 -10.72 -3.23
N ILE A 200 18.38 -10.85 -2.40
CA ILE A 200 17.55 -9.72 -1.97
C ILE A 200 18.44 -8.67 -1.33
N TYR A 201 19.34 -9.10 -0.44
CA TYR A 201 20.30 -8.21 0.20
C TYR A 201 21.19 -7.45 -0.81
N VAL A 202 21.87 -8.16 -1.72
CA VAL A 202 22.77 -7.53 -2.70
C VAL A 202 21.99 -6.56 -3.62
N LYS A 203 20.79 -6.94 -4.05
CA LYS A 203 19.95 -6.07 -4.89
C LYS A 203 19.46 -4.84 -4.14
N THR A 204 19.02 -5.00 -2.89
CA THR A 204 18.62 -3.89 -2.02
C THR A 204 19.80 -2.95 -1.76
N TYR A 205 20.99 -3.50 -1.51
CA TYR A 205 22.22 -2.75 -1.35
C TYR A 205 22.58 -1.93 -2.60
N VAL A 206 22.62 -2.58 -3.77
CA VAL A 206 22.85 -1.94 -5.08
C VAL A 206 21.83 -0.83 -5.36
N TRP A 207 20.55 -1.12 -5.10
CA TRP A 207 19.45 -0.19 -5.34
C TRP A 207 19.50 1.04 -4.44
N LEU A 208 19.82 0.87 -3.15
CA LEU A 208 19.92 1.97 -2.21
C LEU A 208 21.19 2.79 -2.42
N SER A 209 22.34 2.15 -2.68
CA SER A 209 23.64 2.83 -2.82
C SER A 209 23.89 3.46 -4.20
N GLY A 210 23.08 3.13 -5.20
CA GLY A 210 23.32 3.56 -6.58
C GLY A 210 24.55 2.91 -7.23
N LEU A 211 25.19 1.94 -6.57
CA LEU A 211 26.35 1.21 -7.08
C LEU A 211 25.91 0.18 -8.14
N SER A 212 26.77 -0.11 -9.12
CA SER A 212 26.57 -1.26 -10.00
C SER A 212 26.90 -2.58 -9.28
N VAL A 213 26.34 -3.71 -9.74
CA VAL A 213 26.61 -5.04 -9.16
C VAL A 213 28.12 -5.35 -9.07
N PRO A 214 28.96 -5.07 -10.09
CA PRO A 214 30.41 -5.24 -9.97
C PRO A 214 31.06 -4.29 -8.95
N GLN A 215 30.62 -3.04 -8.85
CA GLN A 215 31.13 -2.08 -7.85
C GLN A 215 30.75 -2.49 -6.43
N SER A 216 29.52 -2.98 -6.23
CA SER A 216 29.09 -3.59 -4.98
C SER A 216 30.00 -4.76 -4.61
N GLN A 217 30.25 -5.68 -5.56
CA GLN A 217 31.13 -6.84 -5.39
C GLN A 217 32.61 -6.48 -5.16
N MET A 218 33.10 -5.37 -5.71
CA MET A 218 34.46 -4.85 -5.47
C MET A 218 34.58 -4.14 -4.11
N GLY A 219 33.54 -3.43 -3.66
CA GLY A 219 33.45 -2.82 -2.32
C GLY A 219 33.34 -3.84 -1.18
N PHE A 220 32.93 -5.09 -1.48
CA PHE A 220 33.00 -6.22 -0.53
C PHE A 220 34.43 -6.60 -0.12
N ASN A 221 35.49 -6.09 -0.77
CA ASN A 221 36.89 -6.33 -0.38
C ASN A 221 37.40 -5.38 0.73
N VAL A 222 36.55 -4.60 1.39
CA VAL A 222 36.91 -3.85 2.60
C VAL A 222 36.89 -4.79 3.80
N ILE A 223 37.97 -5.58 3.90
CA ILE A 223 38.27 -6.68 4.83
C ILE A 223 38.14 -6.34 6.33
N ASN A 224 37.82 -5.10 6.71
CA ASN A 224 37.56 -4.71 8.10
C ASN A 224 36.09 -4.84 8.55
N PHE A 225 35.12 -4.92 7.63
CA PHE A 225 33.70 -4.83 7.99
C PHE A 225 33.07 -6.20 8.29
N GLU A 226 33.43 -7.25 7.55
CA GLU A 226 33.06 -8.62 7.91
C GLU A 226 33.66 -9.03 9.25
N SER A 227 34.86 -8.56 9.62
CA SER A 227 35.44 -8.87 10.94
C SER A 227 34.73 -8.18 12.11
N LEU A 228 34.20 -6.97 11.91
CA LEU A 228 33.38 -6.23 12.89
C LEU A 228 31.98 -6.83 13.04
N ILE A 229 31.39 -7.32 11.94
CA ILE A 229 30.10 -8.03 11.98
C ILE A 229 30.28 -9.45 12.54
N ALA A 230 31.34 -10.16 12.18
CA ALA A 230 31.63 -11.53 12.65
C ALA A 230 31.99 -11.58 14.14
N SER A 231 32.53 -10.49 14.72
CA SER A 231 32.77 -10.41 16.16
C SER A 231 31.48 -10.30 16.97
N GLU A 232 30.43 -9.71 16.40
CA GLU A 232 29.12 -9.53 17.04
C GLU A 232 28.10 -10.64 16.68
N SER A 233 28.29 -11.36 15.57
CA SER A 233 27.30 -12.28 14.98
C SER A 233 27.54 -13.77 15.21
N LYS A 234 28.23 -14.16 16.28
CA LYS A 234 28.25 -15.59 16.65
C LYS A 234 26.84 -16.02 17.06
N ILE A 235 26.02 -16.53 16.14
CA ILE A 235 24.88 -17.48 16.28
C ILE A 235 24.07 -17.56 14.96
N GLN A 236 23.45 -18.72 14.70
CA GLN A 236 22.43 -19.03 13.68
C GLN A 236 21.53 -17.84 13.28
N MET A 237 21.18 -17.76 11.99
CA MET A 237 20.39 -16.70 11.31
C MET A 237 19.39 -15.97 12.24
N ASP A 238 19.85 -14.87 12.83
CA ASP A 238 19.04 -13.96 13.62
C ASP A 238 18.15 -13.13 12.67
N PRO A 239 16.82 -13.07 12.86
CA PRO A 239 15.94 -12.19 12.10
C PRO A 239 16.27 -10.69 12.22
N ASN A 240 16.96 -10.27 13.28
CA ASN A 240 17.55 -8.93 13.37
C ASN A 240 18.56 -8.68 12.26
N LEU A 241 19.12 -9.71 11.63
CA LEU A 241 20.12 -9.61 10.57
C LEU A 241 19.56 -8.97 9.29
N LEU A 242 18.28 -9.14 8.94
CA LEU A 242 17.72 -8.48 7.75
C LEU A 242 17.45 -7.00 8.02
N GLN A 243 16.93 -6.66 9.21
CA GLN A 243 16.79 -5.27 9.66
C GLN A 243 18.16 -4.61 9.76
N TRP A 244 19.15 -5.29 10.33
CA TRP A 244 20.54 -4.85 10.39
C TRP A 244 21.16 -4.68 9.00
N LYS A 245 20.99 -5.66 8.10
CA LYS A 245 21.51 -5.60 6.73
C LYS A 245 20.82 -4.52 5.90
N PHE A 246 19.53 -4.25 6.17
CA PHE A 246 18.78 -3.15 5.60
C PHE A 246 19.31 -1.80 6.12
N THR A 247 19.50 -1.65 7.43
CA THR A 247 20.08 -0.44 8.03
C THR A 247 21.51 -0.21 7.55
N ILE A 248 22.33 -1.27 7.42
CA ILE A 248 23.68 -1.22 6.84
C ILE A 248 23.61 -0.81 5.36
N SER A 249 22.63 -1.28 4.59
CA SER A 249 22.49 -0.90 3.19
C SER A 249 22.10 0.58 3.04
N ASN A 250 21.22 1.08 3.89
CA ASN A 250 20.89 2.52 3.96
C ASN A 250 22.08 3.35 4.43
N TYR A 251 22.84 2.87 5.43
CA TYR A 251 24.08 3.50 5.88
C TYR A 251 25.09 3.59 4.75
N LEU A 252 25.27 2.53 3.98
CA LEU A 252 26.22 2.53 2.87
C LEU A 252 25.73 3.37 1.69
N ALA A 253 24.42 3.47 1.47
CA ALA A 253 23.85 4.43 0.53
C ALA A 253 24.12 5.88 0.94
N LEU A 254 23.90 6.17 2.23
CA LEU A 254 24.25 7.44 2.87
C LEU A 254 25.76 7.72 2.81
N TYR A 255 26.59 6.69 2.93
CA TYR A 255 28.04 6.83 2.88
C TYR A 255 28.52 7.08 1.45
N SER A 256 28.01 6.32 0.47
CA SER A 256 28.34 6.49 -0.96
C SER A 256 27.83 7.81 -1.55
N SER A 257 26.87 8.46 -0.89
CA SER A 257 26.41 9.79 -1.27
C SER A 257 27.36 10.90 -0.81
N ILE A 258 28.38 10.57 -0.01
CA ILE A 258 29.46 11.46 0.43
C ILE A 258 30.72 11.09 -0.38
N THR A 259 31.47 12.08 -0.87
CA THR A 259 32.72 11.82 -1.59
C THR A 259 33.86 11.44 -0.64
N ASP A 260 34.53 10.31 -0.91
CA ASP A 260 35.57 9.70 -0.03
C ASP A 260 36.78 10.61 0.25
N GLU A 261 37.08 11.59 -0.62
CA GLU A 261 38.28 12.43 -0.51
C GLU A 261 38.06 13.74 0.26
N THR A 262 36.83 14.28 0.33
CA THR A 262 36.57 15.61 0.95
C THR A 262 35.45 15.62 2.00
N ARG A 263 34.68 14.54 2.16
CA ARG A 263 33.45 14.52 2.98
C ARG A 263 32.43 15.59 2.56
N GLU A 264 32.40 15.95 1.27
CA GLU A 264 31.44 16.90 0.72
C GLU A 264 30.32 16.15 -0.03
N LEU A 265 29.10 16.69 0.04
CA LEU A 265 28.01 16.26 -0.84
C LEU A 265 28.39 16.65 -2.29
N PRO A 266 28.13 15.80 -3.30
CA PRO A 266 28.41 16.15 -4.68
C PRO A 266 27.68 17.46 -5.01
N SER A 267 28.30 18.35 -5.80
CA SER A 267 27.73 19.65 -6.16
C SER A 267 26.51 19.51 -7.08
N THR A 268 25.42 18.94 -6.57
CA THR A 268 24.18 18.70 -7.28
C THR A 268 23.22 19.84 -7.01
N LYS A 269 22.57 20.35 -8.07
CA LYS A 269 21.49 21.33 -7.94
C LYS A 269 20.24 20.79 -7.23
N ASP A 270 20.21 19.49 -6.93
CA ASP A 270 19.08 18.79 -6.31
C ASP A 270 19.58 17.93 -5.14
N VAL A 271 19.27 18.39 -3.92
CA VAL A 271 19.61 17.71 -2.65
C VAL A 271 18.49 16.77 -2.17
N GLU A 272 17.33 16.76 -2.84
CA GLU A 272 16.15 16.03 -2.39
C GLU A 272 16.37 14.50 -2.27
N PRO A 273 17.13 13.84 -3.16
CA PRO A 273 17.50 12.43 -2.99
C PRO A 273 18.33 12.17 -1.71
N PHE A 274 19.25 13.08 -1.39
CA PHE A 274 20.14 12.98 -0.22
C PHE A 274 19.36 13.14 1.09
N LEU A 275 18.41 14.07 1.10
CA LEU A 275 17.48 14.31 2.22
C LEU A 275 16.51 13.13 2.41
N THR A 276 16.03 12.56 1.31
CA THR A 276 15.15 11.38 1.32
C THR A 276 15.87 10.19 1.94
N ASN A 277 17.12 9.92 1.52
CA ASN A 277 17.95 8.86 2.09
C ASN A 277 18.25 9.11 3.57
N ALA A 278 18.49 10.36 3.96
CA ALA A 278 18.67 10.74 5.37
C ALA A 278 17.44 10.34 6.21
N LEU A 279 16.23 10.69 5.75
CA LEU A 279 15.00 10.41 6.47
C LEU A 279 14.69 8.90 6.56
N VAL A 280 14.95 8.15 5.49
CA VAL A 280 14.80 6.70 5.48
C VAL A 280 15.78 6.05 6.46
N PHE A 281 17.05 6.46 6.43
CA PHE A 281 18.07 5.96 7.34
C PHE A 281 17.76 6.31 8.80
N TYR A 282 17.33 7.56 9.07
CA TYR A 282 16.91 8.00 10.41
C TYR A 282 15.85 7.08 11.00
N ARG A 283 14.75 6.88 10.25
CA ARG A 283 13.63 6.03 10.68
C ARG A 283 14.09 4.59 10.92
N ALA A 284 14.98 4.06 10.09
CA ALA A 284 15.52 2.71 10.24
C ALA A 284 16.36 2.56 11.53
N ILE A 285 17.20 3.56 11.85
CA ILE A 285 18.01 3.56 13.08
C ILE A 285 17.11 3.62 14.33
N GLN A 286 16.00 4.40 14.29
CA GLN A 286 15.06 4.53 15.40
C GLN A 286 14.37 3.22 15.81
N ASN A 287 14.46 2.18 14.99
CA ASN A 287 13.93 0.84 15.29
C ASN A 287 14.99 -0.14 15.81
N LEU A 288 16.27 0.27 15.93
CA LEU A 288 17.35 -0.58 16.45
C LEU A 288 17.44 -0.53 17.99
N PRO A 289 17.80 -1.64 18.65
CA PRO A 289 18.17 -1.63 20.07
C PRO A 289 19.29 -0.62 20.37
N PRO A 290 19.26 0.09 21.52
CA PRO A 290 20.21 1.15 21.84
C PRO A 290 21.69 0.73 21.75
N GLN A 291 22.00 -0.51 22.11
CA GLN A 291 23.37 -1.06 22.05
C GLN A 291 24.00 -1.08 20.65
N TYR A 292 23.19 -0.99 19.60
CA TYR A 292 23.61 -1.04 18.20
C TYR A 292 23.53 0.31 17.50
N ARG A 293 23.07 1.34 18.22
CA ARG A 293 22.67 2.61 17.63
C ARG A 293 23.79 3.65 17.63
N GLY A 294 24.65 3.65 18.65
CA GLY A 294 25.62 4.72 18.91
C GLY A 294 26.46 5.14 17.70
N ALA A 295 27.18 4.20 17.06
CA ALA A 295 28.02 4.52 15.91
C ALA A 295 27.22 4.98 14.67
N LEU A 296 25.98 4.49 14.52
CA LEU A 296 25.09 4.87 13.42
C LEU A 296 24.46 6.25 13.68
N ASP A 297 24.13 6.58 14.93
CA ASP A 297 23.65 7.89 15.36
C ASP A 297 24.74 8.96 15.15
N ASP A 298 26.00 8.66 15.46
CA ASP A 298 27.14 9.56 15.24
C ASP A 298 27.37 9.83 13.74
N ALA A 299 27.28 8.78 12.92
CA ALA A 299 27.38 8.93 11.47
C ALA A 299 26.21 9.73 10.89
N MET A 300 25.00 9.48 11.39
CA MET A 300 23.82 10.24 11.01
C MET A 300 23.94 11.72 11.41
N ALA A 301 24.43 11.99 12.62
CA ALA A 301 24.70 13.35 13.09
C ALA A 301 25.66 14.10 12.16
N THR A 302 26.75 13.44 11.77
CA THR A 302 27.75 13.99 10.84
C THR A 302 27.13 14.32 9.49
N TYR A 303 26.31 13.42 8.95
CA TYR A 303 25.66 13.64 7.66
C TYR A 303 24.63 14.77 7.70
N LEU A 304 23.84 14.86 8.78
CA LEU A 304 22.89 15.95 8.97
C LEU A 304 23.60 17.30 9.12
N ASP A 305 24.80 17.35 9.68
CA ASP A 305 25.60 18.58 9.75
C ASP A 305 26.04 19.05 8.35
N LEU A 306 26.43 18.13 7.47
CA LEU A 306 26.77 18.44 6.07
C LEU A 306 25.56 18.99 5.30
N ILE A 307 24.41 18.33 5.45
CA ILE A 307 23.15 18.81 4.86
C ILE A 307 22.80 20.20 5.41
N LEU A 308 22.91 20.38 6.72
CA LEU A 308 22.58 21.65 7.35
C LEU A 308 23.50 22.76 6.81
N GLN A 309 24.78 22.49 6.61
CA GLN A 309 25.72 23.42 6.00
C GLN A 309 25.28 23.83 4.58
N ASP A 310 24.96 22.86 3.72
CA ASP A 310 24.58 23.12 2.32
C ASP A 310 23.23 23.83 2.19
N VAL A 311 22.22 23.37 2.92
CA VAL A 311 20.89 24.01 2.93
C VAL A 311 20.95 25.39 3.60
N SER A 312 21.85 25.62 4.56
CA SER A 312 22.06 26.98 5.11
C SER A 312 22.71 27.91 4.09
N ALA A 313 23.58 27.39 3.23
CA ALA A 313 24.24 28.16 2.17
C ALA A 313 23.26 28.49 1.03
N ASP A 314 22.36 27.57 0.68
CA ASP A 314 21.26 27.81 -0.26
C ASP A 314 19.92 27.21 0.22
N PRO A 315 19.11 28.00 0.96
CA PRO A 315 17.79 27.61 1.43
C PRO A 315 16.79 27.18 0.35
N ALA A 316 17.05 27.49 -0.94
CA ALA A 316 16.18 27.09 -2.04
C ALA A 316 16.32 25.61 -2.41
N LEU A 317 17.38 24.95 -1.95
CA LEU A 317 17.63 23.53 -2.13
C LEU A 317 16.60 22.65 -1.38
N LEU A 318 15.97 23.17 -0.32
CA LEU A 318 15.02 22.42 0.50
C LEU A 318 13.57 22.73 0.10
N SER A 319 12.86 21.70 -0.40
CA SER A 319 11.44 21.81 -0.73
C SER A 319 10.56 21.90 0.53
N GLN A 320 9.44 22.62 0.45
CA GLN A 320 8.49 22.73 1.57
C GLN A 320 7.87 21.37 1.96
N LYS A 321 7.73 20.46 0.99
CA LYS A 321 7.31 19.09 1.22
C LYS A 321 8.34 18.35 2.08
N MET A 322 9.61 18.40 1.68
CA MET A 322 10.70 17.76 2.42
C MET A 322 10.85 18.34 3.83
N ALA A 323 10.75 19.66 3.98
CA ALA A 323 10.77 20.30 5.29
C ALA A 323 9.61 19.86 6.19
N LYS A 324 8.43 19.60 5.62
CA LYS A 324 7.29 19.04 6.36
C LYS A 324 7.58 17.61 6.81
N ASP A 325 8.05 16.76 5.90
CA ASP A 325 8.37 15.36 6.19
C ASP A 325 9.47 15.23 7.28
N MET A 326 10.45 16.14 7.27
CA MET A 326 11.47 16.25 8.31
C MET A 326 10.89 16.60 9.68
N ARG A 327 9.97 17.57 9.76
CA ARG A 327 9.30 17.93 11.02
C ARG A 327 8.46 16.78 11.57
N GLU A 328 7.68 16.13 10.72
CA GLU A 328 6.87 14.97 11.11
C GLU A 328 7.78 13.84 11.61
N THR A 329 8.86 13.54 10.90
CA THR A 329 9.79 12.47 11.28
C THR A 329 10.49 12.76 12.61
N ALA A 330 10.99 13.98 12.82
CA ALA A 330 11.64 14.38 14.08
C ALA A 330 10.67 14.42 15.27
N SER A 331 9.39 14.73 15.03
CA SER A 331 8.38 14.77 16.10
C SER A 331 8.11 13.40 16.74
N ASN A 332 8.41 12.32 16.02
CA ASN A 332 8.23 10.95 16.51
C ASN A 332 9.31 10.53 17.52
N SER A 333 10.42 11.27 17.65
CA SER A 333 11.55 10.90 18.51
C SER A 333 12.25 12.15 19.08
N LEU A 334 11.51 13.00 19.78
CA LEU A 334 12.00 14.30 20.29
C LEU A 334 13.21 14.23 21.24
N ALA A 335 13.43 13.09 21.91
CA ALA A 335 14.56 12.89 22.81
C ALA A 335 15.88 12.55 22.07
N ASP A 336 15.81 12.29 20.76
CA ASP A 336 16.95 11.90 19.94
C ASP A 336 17.74 13.15 19.46
N PRO A 337 19.08 13.19 19.60
CA PRO A 337 19.89 14.33 19.16
C PRO A 337 19.79 14.64 17.66
N ASN A 338 19.60 13.63 16.82
CA ASN A 338 19.45 13.78 15.38
C ASN A 338 18.06 14.34 15.00
N SER A 339 17.02 14.17 15.82
CA SER A 339 15.75 14.89 15.66
C SER A 339 15.93 16.40 15.70
N SER A 340 16.78 16.91 16.60
CA SER A 340 17.05 18.34 16.71
C SER A 340 17.73 18.88 15.45
N LYS A 341 18.64 18.11 14.85
CA LYS A 341 19.30 18.46 13.59
C LYS A 341 18.33 18.42 12.40
N LEU A 342 17.45 17.41 12.33
CA LEU A 342 16.37 17.36 11.34
C LEU A 342 15.44 18.57 11.44
N LEU A 343 15.08 18.98 12.65
CA LEU A 343 14.28 20.19 12.87
C LEU A 343 15.04 21.45 12.45
N ALA A 344 16.34 21.56 12.76
CA ALA A 344 17.16 22.68 12.34
C ALA A 344 17.20 22.81 10.81
N ILE A 345 17.42 21.71 10.08
CA ILE A 345 17.36 21.68 8.62
C ILE A 345 15.95 22.02 8.13
N ALA A 346 14.90 21.50 8.74
CA ALA A 346 13.53 21.83 8.34
C ALA A 346 13.19 23.32 8.52
N LEU A 347 13.86 24.02 9.44
CA LEU A 347 13.68 25.45 9.69
C LEU A 347 14.44 26.34 8.71
N THR A 348 15.48 25.84 8.04
CA THR A 348 16.21 26.59 7.01
C THR A 348 15.44 26.68 5.70
N ALA A 349 14.41 25.85 5.49
CA ALA A 349 13.55 25.91 4.31
C ALA A 349 13.04 27.33 4.10
N LYS A 350 13.33 27.92 2.93
CA LYS A 350 12.94 29.30 2.62
C LYS A 350 11.43 29.46 2.84
N THR A 351 11.06 30.24 3.85
CA THR A 351 9.71 30.77 3.96
C THR A 351 9.60 31.78 2.83
N THR A 352 9.05 31.37 1.69
CA THR A 352 8.62 32.33 0.69
C THR A 352 7.51 33.15 1.32
N SER A 353 7.88 34.28 1.92
CA SER A 353 6.99 35.39 2.23
C SER A 353 6.66 36.14 0.94
N THR A 354 6.15 35.43 -0.06
CA THR A 354 5.21 36.03 -1.00
C THR A 354 3.83 35.90 -0.37
N GLY A 355 3.53 36.88 0.49
CA GLY A 355 2.18 37.34 0.83
C GLY A 355 1.40 36.46 1.79
N SER A 356 1.53 36.74 3.09
CA SER A 356 0.57 36.40 4.15
C SER A 356 0.29 34.89 4.33
N SER A 357 0.19 34.42 5.58
CA SER A 357 -0.85 33.39 5.82
C SER A 357 -2.10 33.97 5.16
N PRO A 358 -2.96 33.24 4.43
CA PRO A 358 -4.32 33.70 4.49
C PRO A 358 -4.65 33.57 5.99
N SER A 359 -4.47 34.69 6.72
CA SER A 359 -5.50 35.14 7.63
C SER A 359 -6.81 34.78 6.93
N GLN A 360 -7.84 34.36 7.64
CA GLN A 360 -9.11 34.06 6.98
C GLN A 360 -9.47 35.08 5.86
N ALA A 361 -9.00 36.33 5.93
CA ALA A 361 -8.95 37.33 4.85
C ALA A 361 -8.29 36.95 3.50
N GLY A 362 -7.24 36.14 3.39
CA GLY A 362 -6.56 35.83 2.11
C GLY A 362 -7.37 34.88 1.21
N TRP A 363 -7.86 33.75 1.76
CA TRP A 363 -8.83 32.92 1.06
C TRP A 363 -10.12 33.68 0.78
N ILE A 364 -10.54 34.59 1.68
CA ILE A 364 -11.66 35.52 1.46
C ILE A 364 -11.37 36.49 0.30
N LEU A 365 -10.15 37.02 0.16
CA LEU A 365 -9.78 37.92 -0.93
C LEU A 365 -9.65 37.18 -2.26
N TYR A 366 -9.05 35.98 -2.28
CA TYR A 366 -9.03 35.13 -3.48
C TYR A 366 -10.45 34.73 -3.89
N SER A 367 -11.31 34.38 -2.93
CA SER A 367 -12.71 34.09 -3.21
C SER A 367 -13.49 35.33 -3.63
N ILE A 368 -13.22 36.52 -3.08
CA ILE A 368 -13.80 37.80 -3.55
C ILE A 368 -13.34 38.12 -4.98
N ILE A 369 -12.07 37.91 -5.32
CA ILE A 369 -11.55 38.15 -6.68
C ILE A 369 -12.16 37.14 -7.66
N ILE A 370 -12.28 35.87 -7.29
CA ILE A 370 -12.92 34.84 -8.12
C ILE A 370 -14.42 35.15 -8.28
N ILE A 371 -15.11 35.52 -7.20
CA ILE A 371 -16.52 35.93 -7.24
C ILE A 371 -16.68 37.20 -8.07
N ALA A 372 -15.81 38.20 -7.93
CA ALA A 372 -15.83 39.41 -8.73
C ALA A 372 -15.55 39.11 -10.22
N ALA A 373 -14.62 38.21 -10.53
CA ALA A 373 -14.36 37.77 -11.90
C ALA A 373 -15.57 37.01 -12.49
N ILE A 374 -16.22 36.15 -11.70
CA ILE A 374 -17.47 35.47 -12.09
C ILE A 374 -18.58 36.50 -12.29
N VAL A 375 -18.75 37.46 -11.38
CA VAL A 375 -19.74 38.54 -11.50
C VAL A 375 -19.45 39.37 -12.74
N ILE A 376 -18.21 39.78 -13.01
CA ILE A 376 -17.84 40.52 -14.23
C ILE A 376 -18.16 39.70 -15.48
N LEU A 377 -17.85 38.39 -15.46
CA LEU A 377 -18.16 37.47 -16.54
C LEU A 377 -19.67 37.33 -16.75
N PHE A 378 -20.49 37.31 -15.70
CA PHE A 378 -21.96 37.20 -15.83
C PHE A 378 -22.64 38.52 -16.17
N THR A 379 -22.10 39.65 -15.68
CA THR A 379 -22.68 41.00 -15.79
C THR A 379 -22.36 41.65 -17.14
N PHE A 380 -21.14 41.47 -17.65
CA PHE A 380 -20.71 42.08 -18.91
C PHE A 380 -20.71 41.06 -20.05
N PRO A 381 -21.76 41.03 -20.89
CA PRO A 381 -21.91 40.00 -21.92
C PRO A 381 -20.78 40.01 -22.96
N GLN A 382 -20.12 41.15 -23.19
CA GLN A 382 -19.00 41.25 -24.13
C GLN A 382 -17.76 40.49 -23.63
N ILE A 383 -17.44 40.61 -22.34
CA ILE A 383 -16.32 39.91 -21.70
C ILE A 383 -16.61 38.41 -21.66
N ARG A 384 -17.86 38.04 -21.33
CA ARG A 384 -18.32 36.64 -21.38
C ARG A 384 -18.12 36.01 -22.74
N MET A 385 -18.44 36.74 -23.80
CA MET A 385 -18.31 36.25 -25.17
C MET A 385 -16.86 36.10 -25.60
N ALA A 386 -15.99 37.04 -25.23
CA ALA A 386 -14.56 36.89 -25.46
C ALA A 386 -14.01 35.64 -24.75
N PHE A 387 -14.43 35.40 -23.51
CA PHE A 387 -14.05 34.22 -22.74
C PHE A 387 -14.49 32.90 -23.41
N TYR A 388 -15.75 32.81 -23.86
CA TYR A 388 -16.25 31.61 -24.57
C TYR A 388 -15.50 31.34 -25.88
N LYS A 389 -15.12 32.40 -26.62
CA LYS A 389 -14.33 32.28 -27.85
C LYS A 389 -12.92 31.77 -27.57
N THR A 390 -12.24 32.35 -26.58
CA THR A 390 -10.86 31.97 -26.21
C THR A 390 -10.77 30.52 -25.75
N LEU A 391 -11.73 30.06 -24.96
CA LEU A 391 -11.77 28.67 -24.47
C LEU A 391 -12.44 27.68 -25.43
N LYS A 392 -12.80 28.12 -26.65
CA LYS A 392 -13.44 27.27 -27.67
C LYS A 392 -14.74 26.60 -27.17
N MET A 393 -15.49 27.27 -26.32
CA MET A 393 -16.73 26.77 -25.72
C MET A 393 -17.94 26.97 -26.65
N TYR A 394 -17.91 26.35 -27.83
CA TYR A 394 -18.82 26.63 -28.93
C TYR A 394 -20.32 26.47 -28.57
N LYS A 395 -20.66 25.51 -27.69
CA LYS A 395 -22.03 25.28 -27.23
C LYS A 395 -22.60 26.47 -26.44
N PHE A 396 -21.78 27.11 -25.60
CA PHE A 396 -22.19 28.29 -24.83
C PHE A 396 -22.24 29.55 -25.70
N GLU A 397 -21.34 29.66 -26.67
CA GLU A 397 -21.32 30.73 -27.67
C GLU A 397 -22.60 30.72 -28.53
N LEU A 398 -22.98 29.55 -29.06
CA LEU A 398 -24.22 29.35 -29.81
C LEU A 398 -25.45 29.73 -28.98
N ASN A 399 -25.54 29.26 -27.73
CA ASN A 399 -26.68 29.56 -26.87
C ASN A 399 -26.81 31.08 -26.60
N PHE A 400 -25.68 31.78 -26.43
CA PHE A 400 -25.70 33.24 -26.28
C PHE A 400 -26.25 33.94 -27.53
N TYR A 401 -25.78 33.57 -28.72
CA TYR A 401 -26.27 34.16 -29.97
C TYR A 401 -27.73 33.79 -30.26
N MET A 402 -28.17 32.56 -29.95
CA MET A 402 -29.58 32.18 -30.04
C MET A 402 -30.48 33.02 -29.14
N LYS A 403 -30.01 33.36 -27.92
CA LYS A 403 -30.74 34.27 -27.01
C LYS A 403 -30.74 35.73 -27.50
N GLN A 404 -29.73 36.16 -28.25
CA GLN A 404 -29.75 37.47 -28.91
C GLN A 404 -30.70 37.46 -30.11
N LEU A 405 -30.69 36.37 -30.87
CA LEU A 405 -31.58 36.17 -32.01
C LEU A 405 -33.04 36.19 -31.58
N SER A 406 -33.39 35.57 -30.44
CA SER A 406 -34.75 35.62 -29.90
C SER A 406 -35.20 37.03 -29.52
N LYS A 407 -34.28 37.96 -29.24
CA LYS A 407 -34.57 39.36 -28.93
C LYS A 407 -34.57 40.25 -30.18
N LYS A 408 -33.77 39.92 -31.18
CA LYS A 408 -33.67 40.63 -32.45
C LYS A 408 -33.64 39.63 -33.61
N PRO A 409 -34.80 39.04 -33.96
CA PRO A 409 -34.86 37.93 -34.94
C PRO A 409 -34.46 38.33 -36.36
N GLN A 410 -34.43 39.62 -36.66
CA GLN A 410 -34.18 40.16 -38.01
C GLN A 410 -32.79 40.81 -38.12
N ASP A 411 -31.91 40.67 -37.13
CA ASP A 411 -30.54 41.20 -37.20
C ASP A 411 -29.63 40.23 -37.96
N PRO A 412 -29.20 40.56 -39.20
CA PRO A 412 -28.37 39.67 -40.00
C PRO A 412 -27.01 39.40 -39.35
N SER A 413 -26.51 40.32 -38.52
CA SER A 413 -25.21 40.19 -37.85
C SER A 413 -25.18 39.03 -36.86
N ILE A 414 -26.33 38.71 -36.24
CA ILE A 414 -26.44 37.60 -35.30
C ILE A 414 -26.37 36.26 -36.05
N HIS A 415 -27.06 36.14 -37.18
CA HIS A 415 -26.99 34.96 -38.03
C HIS A 415 -25.57 34.72 -38.59
N LEU A 416 -24.86 35.79 -39.00
CA LEU A 416 -23.44 35.68 -39.39
C LEU A 416 -22.56 35.14 -38.26
N ASN A 417 -22.79 35.61 -37.03
CA ASN A 417 -22.04 35.15 -35.87
C ASN A 417 -22.33 33.67 -35.56
N ILE A 418 -23.60 33.22 -35.60
CA ILE A 418 -24.00 31.81 -35.42
C ILE A 418 -23.33 30.92 -36.47
N ALA A 419 -23.36 31.35 -37.73
CA ALA A 419 -22.73 30.63 -38.83
C ALA A 419 -21.22 30.45 -38.61
N GLY A 420 -20.53 31.50 -38.17
CA GLY A 420 -19.12 31.43 -37.82
C GLY A 420 -18.81 30.54 -36.62
N VAL A 421 -19.74 30.36 -35.67
CA VAL A 421 -19.57 29.35 -34.61
C VAL A 421 -19.71 27.94 -35.18
N TYR A 422 -20.70 27.67 -36.03
CA TYR A 422 -20.88 26.35 -36.66
C TYR A 422 -19.69 25.97 -37.55
N GLU A 423 -19.11 26.92 -38.27
CA GLU A 423 -17.89 26.71 -39.05
C GLU A 423 -16.71 26.29 -38.16
N ARG A 424 -16.50 26.99 -37.03
CA ARG A 424 -15.47 26.61 -36.05
C ARG A 424 -15.73 25.24 -35.38
N MET A 425 -16.98 24.77 -35.38
CA MET A 425 -17.36 23.42 -34.94
C MET A 425 -17.25 22.36 -36.05
N GLY A 426 -16.90 22.73 -37.29
CA GLY A 426 -16.88 21.83 -38.45
C GLY A 426 -18.26 21.48 -39.01
N LYS A 427 -19.31 22.20 -38.62
CA LYS A 427 -20.71 21.98 -39.04
C LYS A 427 -21.07 22.88 -40.22
N PHE A 428 -20.50 22.56 -41.38
CA PHE A 428 -20.55 23.44 -42.56
C PHE A 428 -21.96 23.59 -43.16
N ASP A 429 -22.81 22.55 -43.08
CA ASP A 429 -24.18 22.61 -43.61
C ASP A 429 -25.10 23.51 -42.78
N GLU A 430 -24.96 23.48 -41.45
CA GLU A 430 -25.60 24.41 -40.52
C GLU A 430 -25.09 25.84 -40.73
N ALA A 431 -23.77 26.02 -40.88
CA ALA A 431 -23.18 27.34 -41.14
C ALA A 431 -23.72 27.95 -42.44
N LYS A 432 -23.78 27.16 -43.53
CA LYS A 432 -24.31 27.60 -44.84
C LYS A 432 -25.77 28.04 -44.76
N ARG A 433 -26.59 27.33 -43.98
CA ARG A 433 -28.01 27.71 -43.76
C ARG A 433 -28.11 29.07 -43.07
N GLU A 434 -27.36 29.28 -42.00
CA GLU A 434 -27.38 30.54 -41.24
C GLU A 434 -26.79 31.72 -42.03
N TYR A 435 -25.71 31.51 -42.81
CA TYR A 435 -25.20 32.52 -43.75
C TYR A 435 -26.24 32.93 -44.79
N SER A 436 -27.01 31.97 -45.33
CA SER A 436 -28.06 32.24 -46.31
C SER A 436 -29.20 33.09 -45.71
N VAL A 437 -29.54 32.86 -44.45
CA VAL A 437 -30.54 33.67 -43.73
C VAL A 437 -30.04 35.09 -43.49
N ALA A 438 -28.77 35.25 -43.07
CA ALA A 438 -28.15 36.56 -42.89
C ALA A 438 -28.19 37.40 -44.18
N ILE A 439 -27.82 36.82 -45.33
CA ILE A 439 -27.81 37.51 -46.63
C ILE A 439 -29.22 37.98 -47.02
N LYS A 440 -30.23 37.12 -46.84
CA LYS A 440 -31.64 37.48 -47.12
C LYS A 440 -32.10 38.67 -46.26
N LEU A 441 -31.78 38.66 -44.97
CA LEU A 441 -32.13 39.75 -44.04
C LEU A 441 -31.36 41.04 -44.33
N THR A 442 -30.08 40.97 -44.71
CA THR A 442 -29.30 42.16 -45.13
C THR A 442 -29.87 42.80 -46.38
N ASN A 443 -30.26 42.00 -47.37
CA ASN A 443 -30.85 42.49 -48.61
C ASN A 443 -32.25 43.09 -48.39
N ALA A 444 -33.06 42.49 -47.52
CA ALA A 444 -34.36 43.02 -47.13
C ALA A 444 -34.23 44.36 -46.36
N ASN A 445 -33.29 44.49 -45.43
CA ASN A 445 -33.07 45.73 -44.66
C ASN A 445 -32.56 46.90 -45.52
N LYS A 446 -31.83 46.63 -46.61
CA LYS A 446 -31.38 47.69 -47.56
C LYS A 446 -32.51 48.27 -48.40
N GLY A 447 -33.66 47.60 -48.51
CA GLY A 447 -34.83 48.09 -49.25
C GLY A 447 -35.77 49.01 -48.46
N GLY A 448 -35.52 49.24 -47.16
CA GLY A 448 -36.39 50.01 -46.26
C GLY A 448 -35.88 51.39 -45.82
N LYS A 449 -34.76 51.87 -46.39
CA LYS A 449 -34.31 53.26 -46.27
C LYS A 449 -34.26 53.88 -47.66
N SER A 450 -35.41 54.40 -48.12
CA SER A 450 -35.52 55.39 -49.20
C SER A 450 -36.36 56.55 -48.69
#